data_AF-A0ABD0NI53-F1
#
_entry.id   AF-A0ABD0NI53-F1
#
_cell.length_a   1.000
_cell.length_b   1.000
_cell.length_c   1.000
_cell.angle_alpha   90.00
_cell.angle_beta   90.00
_cell.angle_gamma   90.00
#
_symmetry.space_group_name_H-M   'P 1'
#
loop_
_entity.id
_entity.type
_entity.pdbx_description
1 polymer ?
#
loop_
_entity_poly.entity_id
_entity_poly.type
_entity_poly.pdbx_seq_one_letter_code
_entity_poly.pdbx_strand_id
1 'polypeptide(L)'
;AVNPTSYCHLNAAVPILRLYLDEAADHRAHLRLSLPSIRSLIGALRLESDHGWERDIEVLVFLYWLAHASSYRVVPQTFDIPKSSVHDIVHRVSKAVLGILRK
;
A
#
# COMPACT_ATOMS: atom_id res chain seq x y z
N ALA A 1 -4.06 -31.62 0.86
CA ALA A 1 -3.04 -30.55 0.93
C ALA A 1 -3.76 -29.22 0.89
N VAL A 2 -3.74 -28.46 1.99
CA VAL A 2 -4.32 -27.12 2.03
C VAL A 2 -3.39 -26.23 1.21
N ASN A 3 -3.87 -25.81 0.05
CA ASN A 3 -3.20 -24.80 -0.79
C ASN A 3 -3.15 -23.52 0.05
N PRO A 4 -1.98 -22.88 0.29
CA PRO A 4 -1.94 -21.62 1.02
C PRO A 4 -2.77 -20.61 0.23
N THR A 5 -3.97 -20.40 0.76
CA THR A 5 -5.02 -19.50 0.33
C THR A 5 -4.45 -18.22 -0.27
N SER A 6 -4.60 -18.11 -1.59
CA SER A 6 -4.61 -16.84 -2.32
C SER A 6 -5.80 -16.03 -1.82
N TYR A 7 -5.63 -15.35 -0.67
CA TYR A 7 -6.63 -14.43 -0.11
C TYR A 7 -6.71 -13.11 -0.88
N CYS A 8 -5.85 -12.91 -1.89
CA CYS A 8 -5.41 -11.58 -2.31
C CYS A 8 -5.62 -11.38 -3.81
N HIS A 9 -6.80 -11.68 -4.34
CA HIS A 9 -7.14 -11.14 -5.65
C HIS A 9 -7.39 -9.64 -5.49
N LEU A 10 -6.43 -8.85 -5.97
CA LEU A 10 -6.54 -7.41 -6.06
C LEU A 10 -7.86 -7.06 -6.77
N ASN A 11 -8.77 -6.37 -6.09
CA ASN A 11 -9.99 -5.92 -6.74
C ASN A 11 -9.61 -4.79 -7.71
N ALA A 12 -9.41 -5.14 -8.99
CA ALA A 12 -9.05 -4.19 -10.05
C ALA A 12 -10.15 -3.14 -10.33
N ALA A 13 -11.35 -3.31 -9.77
CA ALA A 13 -12.39 -2.30 -9.79
C ALA A 13 -12.15 -1.17 -8.77
N VAL A 14 -11.20 -1.32 -7.84
CA VAL A 14 -10.84 -0.25 -6.90
C VAL A 14 -10.22 0.91 -7.69
N PRO A 15 -10.85 2.10 -7.70
CA PRO A 15 -10.40 3.23 -8.49
C PRO A 15 -8.96 3.68 -8.15
N ILE A 16 -8.54 3.50 -6.89
CA ILE A 16 -7.20 3.89 -6.44
C ILE A 16 -6.09 3.05 -7.06
N LEU A 17 -6.36 1.77 -7.34
CA LEU A 17 -5.40 0.88 -7.99
C LEU A 17 -5.26 1.24 -9.47
N ARG A 18 -6.37 1.57 -10.14
CA ARG A 18 -6.32 2.12 -11.49
C ARG A 18 -5.54 3.43 -11.55
N LEU A 19 -5.77 4.33 -10.61
CA LEU A 19 -5.03 5.59 -10.53
C LEU A 19 -3.54 5.36 -10.28
N TYR A 20 -3.15 4.32 -9.55
CA TYR A 20 -1.74 3.99 -9.30
C TYR A 20 -1.04 3.26 -10.47
N LEU A 21 -1.80 2.42 -11.19
CA LEU A 21 -1.31 1.68 -12.35
C LEU A 21 -1.27 2.54 -13.63
N ASP A 22 -2.00 3.65 -13.66
CA ASP A 22 -2.02 4.58 -14.77
C ASP A 22 -0.87 5.59 -14.67
N GLU A 23 0.23 5.35 -15.39
CA GLU A 23 1.40 6.22 -15.41
C GLU A 23 1.10 7.65 -15.92
N ALA A 24 -0.03 7.85 -16.61
CA ALA A 24 -0.44 9.16 -17.12
C ALA A 24 -1.26 9.98 -16.11
N ALA A 25 -1.71 9.37 -15.01
CA ALA A 25 -2.48 10.08 -13.98
C ALA A 25 -1.53 10.87 -13.05
N ASP A 26 -1.80 12.16 -12.84
CA ASP A 26 -1.03 12.97 -11.88
C ASP A 26 -1.39 12.58 -10.44
N HIS A 27 -0.59 11.71 -9.83
CA HIS A 27 -0.82 11.23 -8.46
C HIS A 27 -0.61 12.30 -7.38
N ARG A 28 -0.08 13.48 -7.74
CA ARG A 28 0.12 14.58 -6.79
C ARG A 28 -1.20 15.07 -6.20
N ALA A 29 -2.31 14.99 -6.94
CA ALA A 29 -3.62 15.43 -6.47
C ALA A 29 -4.12 14.62 -5.26
N HIS A 30 -3.74 13.34 -5.16
CA HIS A 30 -4.28 12.42 -4.15
C HIS A 30 -3.25 12.02 -3.09
N LEU A 31 -1.99 11.80 -3.48
CA LEU A 31 -0.94 11.32 -2.57
C LEU A 31 0.14 12.37 -2.31
N ARG A 32 0.11 13.51 -3.03
CA ARG A 32 1.18 14.54 -3.05
C ARG A 32 2.57 13.99 -3.43
N LEU A 33 2.63 12.76 -3.94
CA LEU A 33 3.84 12.07 -4.36
C LEU A 33 3.74 11.75 -5.84
N SER A 34 4.85 11.87 -6.57
CA SER A 34 4.92 11.43 -7.96
C SER A 34 5.16 9.92 -8.03
N LEU A 35 4.73 9.28 -9.13
CA LEU A 35 4.98 7.85 -9.35
C LEU A 35 6.46 7.46 -9.22
N PRO A 36 7.44 8.24 -9.76
CA PRO A 36 8.85 7.95 -9.55
C PRO A 36 9.27 7.96 -8.08
N SER A 37 8.74 8.88 -7.27
CA SER A 37 9.01 8.92 -5.83
C SER A 37 8.44 7.68 -5.13
N ILE A 38 7.25 7.21 -5.53
CA ILE A 38 6.65 6.01 -4.96
C ILE A 38 7.45 4.76 -5.34
N ARG A 39 7.86 4.62 -6.61
CA ARG A 39 8.74 3.53 -7.07
C ARG A 39 10.08 3.52 -6.34
N SER A 40 10.68 4.69 -6.16
CA SER A 40 11.93 4.84 -5.38
C SER A 40 11.73 4.41 -3.92
N LEU A 41 10.63 4.81 -3.29
CA LEU A 41 10.27 4.39 -1.95
C LEU A 41 10.10 2.86 -1.86
N ILE A 42 9.36 2.27 -2.79
CA ILE A 42 9.18 0.81 -2.86
C ILE A 42 10.53 0.12 -2.98
N GLY A 43 11.40 0.57 -3.89
CA GLY A 43 12.75 0.03 -4.05
C GLY A 43 13.62 0.12 -2.79
N ALA A 44 13.48 1.22 -2.03
CA ALA A 44 14.22 1.43 -0.79
C ALA A 44 13.70 0.59 0.39
N LEU A 45 12.42 0.22 0.37
CA LEU A 45 11.78 -0.56 1.43
C LEU A 45 12.11 -2.06 1.30
N ARG A 46 12.78 -2.58 2.32
CA ARG A 46 12.96 -4.02 2.54
C ARG A 46 11.77 -4.56 3.35
N LEU A 47 10.66 -4.85 2.67
CA LEU A 47 9.55 -5.60 3.26
C LEU A 47 9.68 -7.09 2.94
N GLU A 48 9.64 -7.92 3.99
CA GLU A 48 9.40 -9.35 3.86
C GLU A 48 7.88 -9.56 3.80
N SER A 49 7.35 -9.74 2.60
CA SER A 49 5.92 -10.01 2.38
C SER A 49 5.64 -11.49 2.68
N ASP A 50 5.11 -11.74 3.87
CA ASP A 50 4.84 -13.08 4.40
C ASP A 50 3.42 -13.60 4.04
N HIS A 51 2.61 -12.79 3.34
CA HIS A 51 1.18 -13.03 3.18
C HIS A 51 0.66 -12.99 1.72
N GLY A 52 1.56 -13.09 0.74
CA GLY A 52 1.18 -13.19 -0.68
C GLY A 52 0.65 -11.90 -1.33
N TRP A 53 0.63 -10.78 -0.61
CA TRP A 53 0.44 -9.45 -1.18
C TRP A 53 1.76 -8.99 -1.81
N GLU A 54 1.70 -8.41 -3.00
CA GLU A 54 2.88 -7.81 -3.61
C GLU A 54 3.27 -6.56 -2.80
N ARG A 55 4.55 -6.40 -2.49
CA ARG A 55 5.11 -5.30 -1.67
C ARG A 55 4.58 -3.92 -2.09
N ASP A 56 4.43 -3.73 -3.39
CA ASP A 56 3.92 -2.52 -4.02
C ASP A 56 2.53 -2.13 -3.49
N ILE A 57 1.67 -3.11 -3.23
CA ILE A 57 0.32 -2.89 -2.71
C ILE A 57 0.36 -2.51 -1.23
N GLU A 58 1.21 -3.15 -0.43
CA GLU A 58 1.36 -2.80 0.99
C GLU A 58 1.82 -1.35 1.15
N VAL A 59 2.78 -0.92 0.33
CA VAL A 59 3.25 0.47 0.30
C VAL A 59 2.15 1.42 -0.17
N LEU A 60 1.37 1.04 -1.17
CA LEU A 60 0.26 1.86 -1.66
C LEU A 60 -0.84 2.04 -0.60
N VAL A 61 -1.21 0.98 0.11
CA VAL A 61 -2.17 1.02 1.23
C VAL A 61 -1.67 1.97 2.32
N PHE A 62 -0.38 1.89 2.66
CA PHE A 62 0.24 2.80 3.62
C PHE A 62 0.21 4.26 3.15
N LEU A 63 0.58 4.54 1.90
CA LEU A 63 0.57 5.90 1.35
C LEU A 63 -0.85 6.48 1.29
N TYR A 64 -1.83 5.67 0.90
CA TYR A 64 -3.22 6.10 0.88
C TYR A 64 -3.74 6.37 2.30
N TRP A 65 -3.38 5.54 3.28
CA TRP A 65 -3.66 5.78 4.69
C TRP A 65 -3.09 7.12 5.16
N LEU A 66 -1.83 7.43 4.79
CA LEU A 66 -1.19 8.69 5.15
C LEU A 66 -1.88 9.89 4.49
N ALA A 67 -2.25 9.77 3.21
CA ALA A 67 -2.95 10.80 2.47
C ALA A 67 -4.37 11.08 2.99
N HIS A 68 -5.04 10.07 3.56
CA HIS A 68 -6.40 10.16 4.09
C HIS A 68 -6.42 10.34 5.62
N ALA A 69 -5.50 11.18 6.13
CA ALA A 69 -5.42 11.57 7.53
C ALA A 69 -5.37 10.37 8.50
N SER A 70 -4.66 9.31 8.13
CA SER A 70 -4.49 8.09 8.94
C SER A 70 -5.81 7.37 9.29
N SER A 71 -6.81 7.44 8.40
CA SER A 71 -8.14 6.88 8.67
C SER A 71 -8.21 5.36 8.50
N TYR A 72 -8.32 4.63 9.61
CA TYR A 72 -8.64 3.18 9.60
C TYR A 72 -10.11 2.86 9.29
N ARG A 73 -10.88 3.83 8.80
CA ARG A 73 -12.26 3.62 8.33
C ARG A 73 -12.33 3.66 6.81
N VAL A 74 -11.65 4.62 6.20
CA VAL A 74 -11.67 4.85 4.75
C VAL A 74 -10.83 3.80 4.03
N VAL A 75 -9.62 3.51 4.50
CA VAL A 75 -8.70 2.59 3.82
C VAL A 75 -9.25 1.16 3.68
N PRO A 76 -9.80 0.53 4.73
CA PRO A 76 -10.41 -0.81 4.61
C PRO A 76 -11.53 -0.85 3.56
N GLN A 77 -12.35 0.20 3.48
CA GLN A 77 -13.46 0.29 2.54
C GLN A 77 -12.97 0.51 1.10
N THR A 78 -11.97 1.38 0.91
CA THR A 78 -11.42 1.67 -0.41
C THR A 78 -10.72 0.44 -1.00
N PHE A 79 -9.91 -0.26 -0.21
CA PHE A 79 -9.14 -1.40 -0.70
C PHE A 79 -9.86 -2.75 -0.56
N ASP A 80 -11.07 -2.74 0.02
CA ASP A 80 -11.87 -3.94 0.31
C ASP A 80 -11.06 -5.00 1.11
N ILE A 81 -10.38 -4.53 2.17
CA ILE A 81 -9.56 -5.38 3.05
C ILE A 81 -9.96 -5.23 4.52
N PRO A 82 -9.72 -6.26 5.36
CA PRO A 82 -9.97 -6.17 6.78
C PRO A 82 -9.21 -5.02 7.44
N LYS A 83 -9.85 -4.37 8.42
CA LYS A 83 -9.22 -3.30 9.20
C LYS A 83 -7.96 -3.77 9.95
N SER A 84 -7.95 -5.03 10.40
CA SER A 84 -6.77 -5.66 11.01
C SER A 84 -5.61 -5.72 10.02
N SER A 85 -5.86 -6.14 8.77
CA SER A 85 -4.84 -6.17 7.72
C SER A 85 -4.29 -4.78 7.41
N VAL A 86 -5.15 -3.74 7.33
CA VAL A 86 -4.69 -2.35 7.19
C VAL A 86 -3.77 -1.95 8.35
N HIS A 87 -4.15 -2.29 9.58
CA HIS A 87 -3.34 -1.99 10.76
C HIS A 87 -1.96 -2.66 10.67
N ASP A 88 -1.93 -3.96 10.36
CA ASP A 88 -0.68 -4.72 10.25
C ASP A 88 0.23 -4.17 9.14
N ILE A 89 -0.34 -3.85 7.97
CA ILE A 89 0.38 -3.22 6.84
C ILE A 89 0.96 -1.88 7.28
N VAL A 90 0.14 -1.00 7.87
CA VAL A 90 0.57 0.35 8.26
C VAL A 90 1.73 0.30 9.24
N HIS A 91 1.67 -0.56 10.26
CA HIS A 91 2.76 -0.69 11.24
C HIS A 91 4.03 -1.27 10.62
N ARG A 92 3.89 -2.30 9.77
CA ARG A 92 5.01 -2.95 9.09
C ARG A 92 5.74 -1.97 8.16
N VAL A 93 5.00 -1.28 7.29
CA VAL A 93 5.56 -0.28 6.38
C VAL A 93 6.13 0.91 7.14
N SER A 94 5.46 1.40 8.20
CA SER A 94 5.98 2.48 9.06
C SER A 94 7.34 2.14 9.66
N LYS A 95 7.49 0.91 10.19
CA LYS A 95 8.76 0.43 10.75
C LYS A 95 9.86 0.40 9.68
N ALA A 96 9.53 -0.05 8.48
CA ALA A 96 10.48 -0.08 7.36
C ALA A 96 10.89 1.33 6.91
N VAL A 97 9.94 2.27 6.78
CA VAL A 97 10.21 3.68 6.45
C VAL A 97 11.09 4.34 7.51
N LEU A 98 10.78 4.14 8.80
CA LEU A 98 11.61 4.63 9.90
C LEU A 98 13.02 4.02 9.88
N GLY A 99 13.17 2.78 9.41
CA GLY A 99 14.46 2.14 9.22
C GLY A 99 15.31 2.80 8.13
N ILE A 100 14.69 3.38 7.10
CA ILE A 100 15.38 4.17 6.07
C ILE A 100 15.82 5.52 6.65
N LEU A 101 14.94 6.21 7.39
CA LEU A 101 15.25 7.52 7.98
C LEU A 101 16.32 7.49 9.07
N ARG A 102 16.52 6.34 9.72
CA ARG A 102 17.53 6.14 10.77
C ARG A 102 18.90 5.74 10.23
N LYS A 103 19.05 5.69 8.91
CA LYS A 103 20.28 5.33 8.20
C LYS A 103 20.95 6.57 7.65
#